data_AF-A0A1V2L1L2-F1
#
_entry.id   AF-A0A1V2L1L2-F1
#
_cell.length_a   1.000
_cell.length_b   1.000
_cell.length_c   1.000
_cell.angle_alpha   90.00
_cell.angle_beta   90.00
_cell.angle_gamma   90.00
#
_symmetry.space_group_name_H-M   'P 1'
#
loop_
_entity.id
_entity.type
_entity.pdbx_description
1 polymer ?
#
loop_
_entity_poly.entity_id
_entity_poly.type
_entity_poly.pdbx_seq_one_letter_code
_entity_poly.pdbx_strand_id
1 'polypeptide(L)'
;MAFLLARDPVAITQQPLVIVVGQAMTLKAGTMSSNNETNSLIITGLVLLGVTDLVQLGVKNWKYFEGVLPLRLVISFALGAWVYYKPSSILHNDLAFIFLFVEMWFHFVLYNFVRQEKDERKKRFEERLEQELLKAQQDGVDVDTLAKKLQKELPEHMLP
;
A
#
# COMPACT_ATOMS: atom_id res chain seq x y z
N MET A 1 -12.17 7.25 -5.10
CA MET A 1 -12.07 8.69 -4.74
C MET A 1 -11.86 9.60 -5.95
N ALA A 2 -10.90 9.32 -6.85
CA ALA A 2 -10.62 10.16 -8.03
C ALA A 2 -11.85 10.46 -8.93
N PHE A 3 -12.70 9.46 -9.21
CA PHE A 3 -13.94 9.65 -10.00
C PHE A 3 -14.96 10.58 -9.32
N LEU A 4 -15.10 10.49 -8.00
CA LEU A 4 -16.01 11.34 -7.23
C LEU A 4 -15.47 12.77 -7.15
N LEU A 5 -14.14 12.95 -7.06
CA LEU A 5 -13.52 14.28 -7.08
C LEU A 5 -13.66 14.98 -8.43
N ALA A 6 -13.56 14.21 -9.52
CA ALA A 6 -13.76 14.71 -10.87
C ALA A 6 -15.22 15.05 -11.17
N ARG A 7 -16.18 14.36 -10.53
CA ARG A 7 -17.61 14.53 -10.76
C ARG A 7 -18.23 15.64 -9.90
N ASP A 8 -17.97 15.61 -8.59
CA ASP A 8 -18.48 16.61 -7.65
C ASP A 8 -17.49 16.85 -6.50
N PRO A 9 -16.55 17.80 -6.70
CA PRO A 9 -15.54 18.11 -5.69
C PRO A 9 -16.14 18.61 -4.37
N VAL A 10 -17.28 19.32 -4.45
CA VAL A 10 -17.99 19.91 -3.31
C VAL A 10 -18.62 18.84 -2.41
N ALA A 11 -19.06 17.73 -2.99
CA ALA A 11 -19.63 16.62 -2.23
C ALA A 11 -18.59 15.92 -1.33
N ILE A 12 -17.30 16.03 -1.67
CA ILE A 12 -16.21 15.44 -0.89
C ILE A 12 -15.74 16.40 0.21
N THR A 13 -15.61 17.70 -0.07
CA THR A 13 -15.22 18.68 0.96
C THR A 13 -16.23 18.80 2.09
N GLN A 14 -17.51 18.51 1.84
CA GLN A 14 -18.56 18.52 2.85
C GLN A 14 -18.67 17.23 3.66
N GLN A 15 -17.82 16.23 3.43
CA GLN A 15 -17.84 15.03 4.24
C GLN A 15 -17.37 15.32 5.67
N PRO A 16 -18.06 14.80 6.71
CA PRO A 16 -17.68 15.03 8.12
C PRO A 16 -16.23 14.66 8.42
N LEU A 17 -15.71 13.60 7.80
CA LEU A 17 -14.32 13.17 7.92
C LEU A 17 -13.34 14.25 7.44
N VAL A 18 -13.63 14.88 6.30
CA VAL A 18 -12.77 15.92 5.71
C VAL A 18 -12.78 17.17 6.58
N ILE A 19 -13.96 17.58 7.06
CA ILE A 19 -14.12 18.75 7.91
C ILE A 19 -13.41 18.55 9.26
N VAL A 20 -13.63 17.42 9.94
CA VAL A 20 -13.05 17.13 11.25
C VAL A 20 -11.53 17.05 11.17
N VAL A 21 -10.98 16.37 10.16
CA VAL A 21 -9.53 16.25 9.99
C VAL A 21 -8.91 17.59 9.55
N GLY A 22 -9.56 18.33 8.64
CA GLY A 22 -9.11 19.66 8.22
C GLY A 22 -9.05 20.65 9.39
N GLN A 23 -10.08 20.65 10.23
CA GLN A 23 -10.12 21.46 11.46
C GLN A 23 -9.10 21.00 12.50
N ALA A 24 -8.97 19.69 12.73
CA ALA A 24 -8.00 19.13 13.68
C ALA A 24 -6.54 19.43 13.27
N MET A 25 -6.27 19.48 11.97
CA MET A 25 -4.93 19.78 11.42
C MET A 25 -4.71 21.27 11.19
N THR A 26 -5.64 22.14 11.56
CA THR A 26 -5.57 23.60 11.35
C THR A 26 -5.29 24.01 9.90
N LEU A 27 -5.74 23.19 8.94
CA LEU A 27 -5.47 23.41 7.53
C LEU A 27 -6.47 24.41 6.94
N LYS A 28 -6.01 25.18 5.96
CA LYS A 28 -6.89 26.09 5.22
C LYS A 28 -7.96 25.27 4.50
N ALA A 29 -9.22 25.60 4.77
CA ALA A 29 -10.36 25.00 4.09
C ALA A 29 -10.19 25.20 2.57
N GLY A 30 -10.13 24.11 1.82
CA GLY A 30 -9.99 24.12 0.38
C GLY A 30 -11.21 24.75 -0.25
N THR A 31 -11.14 26.04 -0.61
CA THR A 31 -12.19 26.66 -1.41
C THR A 31 -12.11 26.10 -2.82
N MET A 32 -12.94 25.10 -3.08
CA MET A 32 -13.15 24.46 -4.38
C MET A 32 -13.79 25.46 -5.35
N SER A 33 -12.99 26.33 -5.94
CA SER A 33 -13.32 26.84 -7.27
C SER A 33 -13.06 25.71 -8.26
N SER A 34 -13.97 25.49 -9.21
CA SER A 34 -13.92 24.38 -10.18
C SER A 34 -12.66 24.36 -11.05
N ASN A 35 -11.80 25.37 -10.94
CA ASN A 35 -10.64 25.60 -11.78
C ASN A 35 -9.31 25.74 -11.01
N ASN A 36 -9.20 25.19 -9.80
CA ASN A 36 -7.94 25.21 -9.07
C ASN A 36 -6.97 24.15 -9.62
N GLU A 37 -5.83 24.59 -10.14
CA GLU A 37 -4.74 23.76 -10.68
C GLU A 37 -4.23 22.70 -9.69
N THR A 38 -4.38 22.94 -8.38
CA THR A 38 -4.05 21.97 -7.32
C THR A 38 -4.90 20.70 -7.41
N ASN A 39 -6.19 20.83 -7.73
CA ASN A 39 -7.11 19.70 -7.72
C ASN A 39 -6.84 18.76 -8.90
N SER A 40 -6.51 19.31 -10.07
CA SER A 40 -6.16 18.51 -11.24
C SER A 40 -4.86 17.74 -11.01
N LEU A 41 -3.84 18.36 -10.42
CA LEU A 41 -2.59 17.68 -10.06
C LEU A 41 -2.82 16.49 -9.11
N ILE A 42 -3.67 16.66 -8.10
CA ILE A 42 -4.01 15.59 -7.15
C ILE A 42 -4.76 14.45 -7.86
N ILE A 43 -5.75 14.78 -8.71
CA ILE A 43 -6.51 13.78 -9.47
C ILE A 43 -5.60 13.00 -10.41
N THR A 44 -4.77 13.69 -11.19
CA THR A 44 -3.85 13.05 -12.15
C THR A 44 -2.86 12.15 -11.44
N GLY A 45 -2.28 12.59 -10.31
CA GLY A 45 -1.40 11.76 -9.49
C GLY A 45 -2.10 10.50 -8.99
N LEU A 46 -3.33 10.62 -8.50
CA LEU A 46 -4.15 9.49 -8.03
C LEU A 46 -4.46 8.48 -9.13
N VAL A 47 -4.82 8.95 -10.32
CA VAL A 47 -5.11 8.05 -11.45
C VAL A 47 -3.85 7.29 -11.86
N LEU A 48 -2.70 7.96 -11.94
CA LEU A 48 -1.43 7.30 -12.26
C LEU A 48 -1.04 6.24 -11.22
N LEU A 49 -1.12 6.59 -9.94
CA LEU A 49 -0.79 5.67 -8.85
C LEU A 49 -1.75 4.47 -8.82
N GLY A 50 -3.06 4.72 -8.86
CA GLY A 50 -4.07 3.67 -8.88
C GLY A 50 -3.97 2.75 -10.10
N VAL A 51 -3.67 3.29 -11.28
CA VAL A 51 -3.46 2.46 -12.48
C VAL A 51 -2.22 1.59 -12.33
N THR A 52 -1.10 2.12 -11.81
CA THR A 52 0.09 1.28 -11.57
C THR A 52 -0.21 0.14 -10.60
N ASP A 53 -1.01 0.37 -9.57
CA ASP A 53 -1.32 -0.66 -8.58
C ASP A 53 -2.27 -1.71 -9.15
N LEU A 54 -3.25 -1.32 -9.96
CA LEU A 54 -4.14 -2.24 -10.66
C LEU A 54 -3.39 -3.13 -11.66
N VAL A 55 -2.43 -2.56 -12.40
CA VAL A 55 -1.60 -3.33 -13.34
C VAL A 55 -0.75 -4.36 -12.60
N GLN A 56 -0.11 -3.96 -11.49
CA GLN A 56 0.75 -4.87 -10.71
C GLN A 56 -0.07 -5.95 -10.01
N LEU A 57 -1.29 -5.64 -9.57
CA LEU A 57 -2.21 -6.62 -8.99
C LEU A 57 -2.62 -7.67 -10.03
N GLY A 58 -2.86 -7.25 -11.28
CA GLY A 58 -3.17 -8.14 -12.39
C GLY A 58 -2.05 -9.13 -12.71
N VAL A 59 -0.78 -8.71 -12.58
CA VAL A 59 0.40 -9.56 -12.83
C VAL A 59 0.75 -10.44 -11.62
N LYS A 60 0.05 -10.32 -10.47
CA LYS A 60 0.32 -11.03 -9.21
C LYS A 60 1.80 -10.94 -8.78
N ASN A 61 2.42 -9.78 -8.99
CA ASN A 61 3.83 -9.58 -8.69
C ASN A 61 4.06 -9.29 -7.20
N TRP A 62 3.98 -10.31 -6.35
CA TRP A 62 4.08 -10.18 -4.89
C TRP A 62 5.39 -9.54 -4.40
N LYS A 63 6.52 -9.77 -5.11
CA LYS A 63 7.81 -9.14 -4.81
C LYS A 63 7.78 -7.62 -4.99
N TYR A 64 7.05 -7.13 -5.98
CA TYR A 64 6.87 -5.69 -6.19
C TYR A 64 6.07 -5.08 -5.04
N PHE A 65 4.96 -5.72 -4.64
CA PHE A 65 4.15 -5.25 -3.52
C PHE A 65 4.95 -5.20 -2.22
N GLU A 66 5.82 -6.17 -1.97
CA GLU A 66 6.59 -6.25 -0.74
C GLU A 66 7.60 -5.11 -0.56
N GLY A 67 8.34 -4.76 -1.61
CA GLY A 67 9.35 -3.70 -1.54
C GLY A 67 8.78 -2.29 -1.78
N VAL A 68 7.84 -2.15 -2.70
CA VAL A 68 7.39 -0.84 -3.19
C VAL A 68 6.34 -0.21 -2.27
N LEU A 69 5.47 -1.01 -1.63
CA LEU A 69 4.48 -0.45 -0.70
C LEU A 69 5.06 0.29 0.50
N PRO A 70 5.99 -0.28 1.28
CA PRO A 70 6.53 0.43 2.43
C PRO A 70 7.30 1.70 1.99
N LEU A 71 7.99 1.64 0.85
CA LEU A 71 8.67 2.81 0.27
C LEU A 71 7.66 3.91 -0.10
N ARG A 72 6.56 3.56 -0.76
CA ARG A 72 5.48 4.52 -1.09
C ARG A 72 4.84 5.10 0.16
N LEU A 73 4.65 4.29 1.20
CA LEU A 73 4.10 4.75 2.47
C LEU A 73 4.99 5.82 3.12
N VAL A 74 6.31 5.61 3.10
CA VAL A 74 7.30 6.59 3.59
C VAL A 74 7.27 7.88 2.75
N ILE A 75 7.19 7.77 1.43
CA ILE A 75 7.09 8.92 0.53
C ILE A 75 5.81 9.72 0.79
N SER A 76 4.66 9.05 0.89
CA SER A 76 3.38 9.68 1.17
C SER A 76 3.34 10.35 2.54
N PHE A 77 3.98 9.72 3.55
CA PHE A 77 4.13 10.30 4.88
C PHE A 77 5.02 11.56 4.84
N ALA A 78 6.16 11.50 4.16
CA ALA A 78 7.06 12.64 4.00
C ALA A 78 6.39 13.79 3.22
N LEU A 79 5.64 13.49 2.17
CA LEU A 79 4.85 14.48 1.42
C LEU A 79 3.75 15.08 2.30
N GLY A 80 3.04 14.27 3.09
CA GLY A 80 2.03 14.77 4.03
C GLY A 80 2.63 15.71 5.09
N ALA A 81 3.79 15.34 5.66
CA ALA A 81 4.52 16.18 6.60
C ALA A 81 5.01 17.49 5.94
N TRP A 82 5.48 17.43 4.69
CA TRP A 82 5.90 18.61 3.94
C TRP A 82 4.73 19.56 3.63
N VAL A 83 3.59 19.00 3.24
CA VAL A 83 2.35 19.76 3.01
C VAL A 83 1.90 20.45 4.29
N TYR A 84 2.03 19.78 5.44
CA TYR A 84 1.71 20.37 6.74
C TYR A 84 2.67 21.51 7.14
N TYR A 85 3.98 21.31 7.00
CA TYR A 85 4.99 22.25 7.49
C TYR A 85 5.13 23.52 6.64
N LYS A 86 4.71 23.50 5.37
CA LYS A 86 4.85 24.65 4.45
C LYS A 86 3.50 25.25 4.02
N PRO A 87 2.92 26.17 4.82
CA PRO A 87 1.64 26.83 4.53
C PRO A 87 1.60 27.61 3.21
N SER A 88 2.75 28.01 2.67
CA SER A 88 2.86 28.75 1.41
C SER A 88 2.80 27.85 0.16
N SER A 89 2.68 26.53 0.33
CA SER A 89 2.66 25.58 -0.78
C SER A 89 1.28 25.56 -1.43
N ILE A 90 1.24 25.43 -2.75
CA ILE A 90 0.00 25.25 -3.55
C ILE A 90 -0.78 24.00 -3.08
N LEU A 91 -0.08 23.06 -2.43
CA LEU A 91 -0.62 21.82 -1.88
C LEU A 91 -1.13 21.95 -0.42
N HIS A 92 -0.99 23.10 0.25
CA HIS A 92 -1.43 23.29 1.65
C HIS A 92 -2.96 23.50 1.72
N ASN A 93 -3.68 22.40 1.54
CA ASN A 93 -5.13 22.36 1.46
C ASN A 93 -5.63 21.16 2.27
N ASP A 94 -6.71 21.33 3.05
CA ASP A 94 -7.36 20.25 3.81
C ASP A 94 -7.67 19.02 2.95
N LEU A 95 -8.02 19.28 1.69
CA LEU A 95 -8.32 18.27 0.70
C LEU A 95 -7.08 17.49 0.25
N ALA A 96 -5.97 18.17 -0.03
CA ALA A 96 -4.72 17.51 -0.40
C ALA A 96 -4.22 16.63 0.75
N PHE A 97 -4.36 17.12 1.97
CA PHE A 97 -3.97 16.40 3.17
C PHE A 97 -4.84 15.17 3.42
N ILE A 98 -6.17 15.30 3.36
CA ILE A 98 -7.06 14.14 3.54
C ILE A 98 -6.80 13.08 2.47
N PHE A 99 -6.42 13.48 1.24
CA PHE A 99 -6.03 12.52 0.22
C PHE A 99 -4.78 11.77 0.57
N LEU A 100 -3.70 12.46 0.93
CA LEU A 100 -2.46 11.81 1.35
C LEU A 100 -2.70 10.91 2.57
N PHE A 101 -3.58 11.31 3.48
CA PHE A 101 -3.96 10.53 4.65
C PHE A 101 -4.72 9.25 4.29
N VAL A 102 -5.77 9.36 3.45
CA VAL A 102 -6.55 8.20 2.99
C VAL A 102 -5.70 7.27 2.14
N GLU A 103 -4.85 7.82 1.27
CA GLU A 103 -3.93 7.06 0.44
C GLU A 103 -2.93 6.27 1.30
N MET A 104 -2.36 6.92 2.31
CA MET A 104 -1.49 6.27 3.30
C MET A 104 -2.24 5.17 4.06
N TRP A 105 -3.49 5.39 4.44
CA TRP A 105 -4.32 4.38 5.09
C TRP A 105 -4.55 3.16 4.19
N PHE A 106 -4.89 3.37 2.92
CA PHE A 106 -5.05 2.28 1.95
C PHE A 106 -3.75 1.50 1.75
N HIS A 107 -2.62 2.18 1.58
CA HIS A 107 -1.31 1.53 1.48
C HIS A 107 -0.97 0.74 2.75
N PHE A 108 -1.32 1.24 3.93
CA PHE A 108 -1.13 0.53 5.19
C PHE A 108 -1.97 -0.75 5.26
N VAL A 109 -3.25 -0.68 4.89
CA VAL A 109 -4.13 -1.85 4.84
C VAL A 109 -3.61 -2.88 3.84
N LEU A 110 -3.22 -2.45 2.64
CA LEU A 110 -2.73 -3.34 1.59
C LEU A 110 -1.40 -4.01 2.00
N TYR A 111 -0.51 -3.27 2.67
CA TYR A 111 0.71 -3.82 3.25
C TYR A 111 0.42 -4.92 4.27
N ASN A 112 -0.55 -4.71 5.17
CA ASN A 112 -0.95 -5.73 6.14
C ASN A 112 -1.51 -6.99 5.48
N PHE A 113 -2.33 -6.84 4.44
CA PHE A 113 -2.85 -7.98 3.68
C PHE A 113 -1.74 -8.78 2.99
N VAL A 114 -0.82 -8.10 2.30
CA VAL A 114 0.33 -8.74 1.64
C VAL A 114 1.20 -9.46 2.66
N ARG A 115 1.44 -8.85 3.83
CA ARG A 115 2.18 -9.45 4.93
C ARG A 115 1.48 -10.71 5.46
N GLN A 116 0.18 -10.65 5.70
CA GLN A 116 -0.59 -11.80 6.16
C GLN A 116 -0.51 -12.96 5.16
N GLU A 117 -0.64 -12.67 3.86
CA GLU A 117 -0.54 -13.70 2.83
C GLU A 117 0.88 -14.28 2.73
N LYS A 118 1.92 -13.50 3.01
CA LYS A 118 3.31 -13.98 3.12
C LYS A 118 3.46 -14.94 4.30
N ASP A 119 2.92 -14.57 5.46
CA ASP A 119 2.99 -15.39 6.67
C ASP A 119 2.23 -16.72 6.48
N GLU A 120 1.07 -16.69 5.84
CA GLU A 120 0.33 -17.92 5.49
C GLU A 120 1.07 -18.79 4.46
N ARG A 121 1.78 -18.18 3.50
CA ARG A 121 2.58 -18.93 2.52
C ARG A 121 3.76 -19.65 3.18
N LYS A 122 4.44 -18.98 4.12
CA LYS A 122 5.52 -19.58 4.91
C LYS A 122 5.03 -20.75 5.74
N LYS A 123 3.93 -20.56 6.48
CA LYS A 123 3.35 -21.64 7.30
C LYS A 123 2.96 -22.86 6.47
N ARG A 124 2.28 -22.65 5.33
CA ARG A 124 1.93 -23.75 4.40
C ARG A 124 3.14 -24.46 3.81
N PHE A 125 4.30 -23.81 3.75
CA PHE A 125 5.53 -24.42 3.29
C PHE A 125 6.21 -25.23 4.41
N GLU A 126 6.27 -24.68 5.61
CA GLU A 126 6.78 -25.38 6.81
C GLU A 126 6.00 -26.67 7.08
N GLU A 127 4.66 -26.62 7.00
CA GLU A 127 3.80 -27.81 7.16
C GLU A 127 4.07 -28.88 6.10
N ARG A 128 4.32 -28.49 4.84
CA ARG A 128 4.68 -29.45 3.77
C ARG A 128 6.05 -30.06 4.01
N LEU A 129 7.02 -29.24 4.41
CA LEU A 129 8.37 -29.67 4.70
C LEU A 129 8.38 -30.69 5.85
N GLU A 130 7.65 -30.41 6.93
CA GLU A 130 7.52 -31.32 8.06
C GLU A 130 6.88 -32.66 7.64
N GLN A 131 5.82 -32.63 6.83
CA GLN A 131 5.19 -33.85 6.32
C GLN A 131 6.13 -34.69 5.43
N GLU A 132 6.93 -34.04 4.59
CA GLU A 132 7.89 -34.72 3.72
C GLU A 132 9.07 -35.30 4.51
N LEU A 133 9.55 -34.60 5.54
CA LEU A 133 10.59 -35.10 6.45
C LEU A 133 10.09 -36.31 7.26
N LEU A 134 8.86 -36.28 7.76
CA LEU A 134 8.25 -37.42 8.48
C LEU A 134 8.09 -38.65 7.58
N LYS A 135 7.69 -38.47 6.31
CA LYS A 135 7.62 -39.57 5.34
C LYS A 135 9.01 -40.13 5.02
N ALA A 136 10.01 -39.26 4.81
CA ALA A 136 11.38 -39.69 4.53
C ALA A 136 12.00 -40.48 5.72
N GLN A 137 11.70 -40.10 6.96
CA GLN A 137 12.07 -40.86 8.15
C GLN A 137 11.41 -42.24 8.19
N GLN A 138 10.14 -42.35 7.82
CA GLN A 138 9.42 -43.63 7.77
C GLN A 138 9.95 -44.56 6.67
N ASP A 139 10.35 -44.00 5.52
CA ASP A 139 10.92 -44.76 4.40
C ASP A 139 12.42 -45.11 4.58
N GLY A 140 13.04 -44.71 5.71
CA GLY A 140 14.45 -44.98 6.01
C GLY A 140 15.44 -44.26 5.10
N VAL A 141 14.99 -43.19 4.43
CA VAL A 141 15.80 -42.37 3.52
C VAL A 141 16.61 -41.36 4.33
N ASP A 142 17.86 -41.13 3.95
CA ASP A 142 18.75 -40.16 4.61
C ASP A 142 18.18 -38.73 4.54
N VAL A 143 17.63 -38.31 5.69
CA VAL A 143 16.86 -37.08 5.90
C VAL A 143 17.70 -35.83 5.62
N ASP A 144 19.01 -35.90 5.87
CA ASP A 144 19.94 -34.79 5.71
C ASP A 144 20.17 -34.42 4.24
N THR A 145 20.23 -35.41 3.35
CA THR A 145 20.31 -35.17 1.90
C THR A 145 19.02 -34.62 1.32
N LEU A 146 17.86 -35.04 1.85
CA LEU A 146 16.56 -34.58 1.38
C LEU A 146 16.27 -33.15 1.83
N ALA A 147 16.56 -32.84 3.10
CA ALA A 147 16.45 -31.50 3.66
C ALA A 147 17.28 -30.49 2.85
N LYS A 148 18.52 -30.84 2.50
CA LYS A 148 19.37 -29.99 1.65
C LYS A 148 18.86 -29.82 0.22
N LYS A 149 18.23 -30.85 -0.38
CA LYS A 149 17.62 -30.75 -1.71
C LYS A 149 16.38 -29.86 -1.69
N LEU A 150 15.48 -30.07 -0.73
CA LEU A 150 14.25 -29.29 -0.57
C LEU A 150 14.56 -27.82 -0.24
N GLN A 151 15.59 -27.57 0.57
CA GLN A 151 16.07 -26.22 0.86
C GLN A 151 16.71 -25.55 -0.37
N LYS A 152 17.18 -26.32 -1.36
CA LYS A 152 17.76 -25.82 -2.62
C LYS A 152 16.71 -25.64 -3.73
N GLU A 153 15.61 -26.39 -3.68
CA GLU A 153 14.42 -26.15 -4.50
C GLU A 153 13.56 -24.98 -3.99
N LEU A 154 13.93 -24.41 -2.84
CA LEU A 154 13.30 -23.21 -2.29
C LEU A 154 13.30 -22.09 -3.34
N PRO A 155 12.12 -21.64 -3.80
CA PRO A 155 12.08 -20.60 -4.81
C PRO A 155 12.50 -19.26 -4.19
N GLU A 156 13.33 -18.48 -4.90
CA GLU A 156 13.98 -17.23 -4.45
C GLU A 156 13.03 -16.12 -3.95
N HIS A 157 11.72 -16.31 -4.00
CA HIS A 157 10.72 -15.38 -3.47
C HIS A 157 10.20 -15.77 -2.08
N MET A 158 10.69 -16.87 -1.50
CA MET A 158 10.43 -17.26 -0.11
C MET A 158 11.63 -17.08 0.82
N LEU A 159 12.80 -16.68 0.29
CA LEU A 159 13.95 -16.26 1.10
C LEU A 159 13.70 -14.86 1.70
N PRO A 160 14.20 -14.60 2.92
CA PRO A 160 14.04 -13.32 3.62
C PRO A 160 14.59 -12.14 2.84
#